data_AF-A0A7L3L8N9-F1
#
_entry.id   AF-A0A7L3L8N9-F1
#
_cell.length_a   1.000
_cell.length_b   1.000
_cell.length_c   1.000
_cell.angle_alpha   90.00
_cell.angle_beta   90.00
_cell.angle_gamma   90.00
#
_symmetry.space_group_name_H-M   'P 1'
#
loop_
_entity.id
_entity.type
_entity.pdbx_description
1 polymer ?
#
loop_
_entity_poly.entity_id
_entity_poly.type
_entity_poly.pdbx_seq_one_letter_code
_entity_poly.pdbx_strand_id
1 'polypeptide(L)'
;LFQEKKRLTISNIARRWEIQQNRVALEASLNQDKDNESCQINGSAAYVFSEESRSLDTILSSAVRGLSALESHLVEVDGDTLSLYGAGALECLDRSWSVQTAGMIATVSFVFIEFDEIVQALTKLKIKFPNCVHLKFKETNLVTLQQFSALAQMHRLEQLTVDPLGNPVVSFSLWKYYVLFRLNHFSLQSINGVKVTENDIVMGERLFGVLAYIAASEFPQYRVISLFGDSRRKQFHYLLEGKGKKSAMGNEESGDNRRNGGESTARAVLNYMTKDFQMEKTEEIRERKIFCQEYVESLAKEAADINMKNESLQKLWPQMFIELVRDAVIEIRNRSAYMKLCLQRVAGHSQ
;
A
#
# COMPACT_ATOMS: atom_id res chain seq x y z
N LEU A 1 -35.47 -17.20 -6.23
CA LEU A 1 -34.39 -16.20 -6.01
C LEU A 1 -33.13 -16.79 -5.36
N PHE A 2 -33.18 -17.38 -4.16
CA PHE A 2 -31.98 -17.96 -3.51
C PHE A 2 -31.36 -19.15 -4.26
N GLN A 3 -32.20 -20.05 -4.81
CA GLN A 3 -31.72 -21.18 -5.63
C GLN A 3 -31.07 -20.72 -6.94
N GLU A 4 -31.58 -19.63 -7.53
CA GLU A 4 -31.02 -19.02 -8.74
C GLU A 4 -29.65 -18.39 -8.45
N LYS A 5 -29.53 -17.70 -7.32
CA LYS A 5 -28.26 -17.14 -6.82
C LYS A 5 -27.21 -18.24 -6.61
N LYS A 6 -27.58 -19.38 -6.01
CA LYS A 6 -26.67 -20.52 -5.79
C LYS A 6 -26.22 -21.18 -7.10
N ARG A 7 -27.13 -21.32 -8.08
CA ARG A 7 -26.82 -21.89 -9.39
C ARG A 7 -25.77 -21.07 -10.14
N LEU A 8 -25.91 -19.75 -10.11
CA LEU A 8 -24.99 -18.82 -10.76
C LEU A 8 -23.60 -18.83 -10.10
N THR A 9 -23.51 -18.94 -8.77
CA THR A 9 -22.22 -19.08 -8.07
C THR A 9 -21.46 -20.34 -8.49
N ILE A 10 -22.15 -21.48 -8.57
CA ILE A 10 -21.53 -22.75 -8.99
C ILE A 10 -21.04 -22.66 -10.43
N SER A 11 -21.84 -22.07 -11.33
CA SER A 11 -21.45 -21.86 -12.72
C SER A 11 -20.24 -20.93 -12.86
N ASN A 12 -20.14 -19.89 -12.02
CA ASN A 12 -19.03 -18.95 -12.03
C ASN A 12 -17.73 -19.55 -11.48
N ILE A 13 -17.81 -20.38 -10.44
CA ILE A 13 -16.64 -21.10 -9.92
C ILE A 13 -16.13 -22.10 -10.96
N ALA A 14 -17.03 -22.84 -11.62
CA ALA A 14 -16.67 -23.77 -12.68
C ALA A 14 -15.98 -23.07 -13.86
N ARG A 15 -16.50 -21.92 -14.30
CA ARG A 15 -15.91 -21.15 -15.41
C ARG A 15 -14.55 -20.54 -15.05
N ARG A 16 -14.36 -20.06 -13.80
CA ARG A 16 -13.05 -19.56 -13.34
C ARG A 16 -12.01 -20.68 -13.26
N TRP A 17 -12.43 -21.86 -12.81
CA TRP A 17 -11.57 -23.05 -12.82
C TRP A 17 -11.13 -23.42 -14.25
N GLU A 18 -12.06 -23.39 -15.20
CA GLU A 18 -11.80 -23.68 -16.62
C GLU A 18 -10.90 -22.62 -17.28
N ILE A 19 -11.12 -21.33 -17.01
CA ILE A 19 -10.25 -20.25 -17.50
C ILE A 19 -8.84 -20.36 -16.91
N GLN A 20 -8.72 -20.74 -15.63
CA GLN A 20 -7.43 -20.95 -14.99
C GLN A 20 -6.71 -22.17 -15.58
N GLN A 21 -7.43 -23.27 -15.84
CA GLN A 21 -6.85 -24.42 -16.53
C GLN A 21 -6.41 -24.07 -17.95
N ASN A 22 -7.21 -23.30 -18.70
CA ASN A 22 -6.84 -22.87 -20.05
C ASN A 22 -5.64 -21.91 -20.04
N ARG A 23 -5.51 -21.04 -19.03
CA ARG A 23 -4.31 -20.20 -18.86
C ARG A 23 -3.07 -21.01 -18.53
N VAL A 24 -3.19 -21.98 -17.62
CA VAL A 24 -2.08 -22.88 -17.28
C VAL A 24 -1.70 -23.77 -18.47
N ALA A 25 -2.67 -24.24 -19.25
CA ALA A 25 -2.44 -24.99 -20.48
C ALA A 25 -1.79 -24.12 -21.57
N LEU A 26 -2.20 -22.84 -21.69
CA LEU A 26 -1.64 -21.88 -22.64
C LEU A 26 -0.20 -21.50 -22.25
N GLU A 27 0.08 -21.31 -20.95
CA GLU A 27 1.43 -21.10 -20.44
C GLU A 27 2.31 -22.35 -20.60
N ALA A 28 1.75 -23.55 -20.45
CA ALA A 28 2.45 -24.80 -20.73
C ALA A 28 2.77 -24.96 -22.23
N SER A 29 1.86 -24.56 -23.13
CA SER A 29 2.12 -24.57 -24.58
C SER A 29 3.12 -23.49 -25.01
N LEU A 30 3.07 -22.29 -24.42
CA LEU A 30 4.00 -21.20 -24.75
C LEU A 30 5.45 -21.51 -24.33
N ASN A 31 5.61 -22.35 -23.30
CA ASN A 31 6.91 -22.81 -22.81
C ASN A 31 7.45 -24.03 -23.57
N GLN A 32 6.64 -24.72 -24.38
CA GLN A 32 7.10 -25.80 -25.28
C GLN A 32 7.53 -25.29 -26.67
N ASP A 33 7.06 -24.11 -27.10
CA ASP A 33 7.32 -23.57 -28.45
C ASP A 33 8.66 -22.83 -28.61
N LYS A 34 9.59 -22.93 -27.64
CA LYS A 34 10.95 -22.41 -27.80
C LYS A 34 11.96 -23.38 -28.42
N ASP A 35 11.59 -24.65 -28.62
CA ASP A 35 12.44 -25.65 -29.27
C ASP A 35 11.68 -26.41 -30.36
N ASN A 36 11.41 -25.77 -31.50
CA ASN A 36 11.50 -26.39 -32.84
C ASN A 36 11.03 -25.42 -33.95
N GLU A 37 11.97 -25.00 -34.80
CA GLU A 37 11.63 -24.58 -36.16
C GLU A 37 11.25 -25.81 -37.02
N SER A 38 10.17 -25.74 -37.80
CA SER A 38 10.17 -25.97 -39.26
C SER A 38 8.78 -26.21 -39.89
N CYS A 39 8.61 -25.68 -41.11
CA CYS A 39 7.82 -26.18 -42.25
C CYS A 39 6.27 -26.01 -42.33
N GLN A 40 5.85 -24.99 -43.10
CA GLN A 40 5.23 -25.05 -44.44
C GLN A 40 3.87 -25.78 -44.74
N ILE A 41 3.00 -25.02 -45.47
CA ILE A 41 2.16 -25.37 -46.65
C ILE A 41 0.60 -25.41 -46.55
N ASN A 42 0.00 -24.45 -47.29
CA ASN A 42 -1.20 -24.40 -48.16
C ASN A 42 -2.60 -24.92 -47.77
N GLY A 43 -3.62 -24.12 -48.14
CA GLY A 43 -4.58 -24.57 -49.17
C GLY A 43 -6.08 -24.21 -49.03
N SER A 44 -6.49 -23.12 -49.71
CA SER A 44 -7.68 -22.98 -50.58
C SER A 44 -9.13 -23.00 -50.04
N ALA A 45 -9.74 -21.80 -50.10
CA ALA A 45 -11.02 -21.38 -50.72
C ALA A 45 -12.28 -22.27 -50.75
N ALA A 46 -13.41 -21.67 -50.33
CA ALA A 46 -14.69 -21.71 -51.05
C ALA A 46 -15.60 -20.51 -50.66
N TYR A 47 -16.04 -19.75 -51.67
CA TYR A 47 -17.10 -18.74 -51.64
C TYR A 47 -18.49 -19.40 -51.61
N VAL A 48 -19.54 -18.71 -51.12
CA VAL A 48 -20.89 -18.58 -51.74
C VAL A 48 -21.82 -17.66 -50.92
N PHE A 49 -22.28 -16.60 -51.61
CA PHE A 49 -23.50 -15.75 -51.55
C PHE A 49 -24.03 -14.99 -50.31
N SER A 50 -24.33 -13.71 -50.61
CA SER A 50 -25.09 -12.69 -49.87
C SER A 50 -26.55 -13.05 -49.64
N GLU A 51 -27.08 -12.68 -48.47
CA GLU A 51 -28.47 -12.25 -48.36
C GLU A 51 -28.64 -11.11 -47.35
N GLU A 52 -29.40 -10.12 -47.81
CA GLU A 52 -29.58 -8.79 -47.28
C GLU A 52 -30.55 -8.83 -46.09
N SER A 53 -30.01 -8.96 -44.88
CA SER A 53 -30.75 -8.73 -43.64
C SER A 53 -30.03 -7.62 -42.87
N ARG A 54 -30.46 -6.37 -43.07
CA ARG A 54 -30.07 -5.24 -42.20
C ARG A 54 -30.58 -5.57 -40.81
N SER A 55 -29.69 -6.19 -40.03
CA SER A 55 -30.09 -7.03 -38.93
C SER A 55 -30.43 -6.21 -37.70
N LEU A 56 -31.51 -6.64 -37.06
CA LEU A 56 -31.87 -6.32 -35.68
C LEU A 56 -30.71 -6.54 -34.70
N ASP A 57 -29.63 -7.20 -35.10
CA ASP A 57 -28.42 -7.38 -34.30
C ASP A 57 -27.65 -6.08 -34.07
N THR A 58 -27.81 -5.03 -34.90
CA THR A 58 -27.14 -3.74 -34.61
C THR A 58 -27.84 -2.98 -33.48
N ILE A 59 -29.17 -3.12 -33.37
CA ILE A 59 -29.98 -2.53 -32.29
C ILE A 59 -29.91 -3.40 -31.04
N LEU A 60 -29.92 -4.73 -31.20
CA LEU A 60 -29.67 -5.65 -30.10
C LEU A 60 -28.23 -5.54 -29.60
N SER A 61 -27.21 -5.34 -30.43
CA SER A 61 -25.83 -5.17 -29.96
C SER A 61 -25.54 -3.80 -29.32
N SER A 62 -26.38 -2.79 -29.57
CA SER A 62 -26.33 -1.51 -28.83
C SER A 62 -27.10 -1.58 -27.51
N ALA A 63 -28.25 -2.26 -27.48
CA ALA A 63 -28.97 -2.60 -26.24
C ALA A 63 -28.17 -3.59 -25.37
N VAL A 64 -27.50 -4.56 -25.99
CA VAL A 64 -26.58 -5.52 -25.37
C VAL A 64 -25.28 -4.84 -24.97
N ARG A 65 -24.83 -3.73 -25.56
CA ARG A 65 -23.75 -2.93 -24.97
C ARG A 65 -24.19 -2.16 -23.71
N GLY A 66 -25.47 -1.83 -23.61
CA GLY A 66 -26.09 -1.34 -22.37
C GLY A 66 -26.38 -2.43 -21.34
N LEU A 67 -26.46 -3.71 -21.76
CA LEU A 67 -26.76 -4.86 -20.90
C LEU A 67 -25.56 -5.79 -20.65
N SER A 68 -24.46 -5.71 -21.41
CA SER A 68 -23.22 -6.48 -21.22
C SER A 68 -22.32 -5.87 -20.15
N ALA A 69 -22.81 -4.87 -19.42
CA ALA A 69 -22.17 -4.27 -18.25
C ALA A 69 -22.68 -4.85 -16.92
N LEU A 70 -23.44 -5.95 -16.92
CA LEU A 70 -24.14 -6.45 -15.71
C LEU A 70 -23.91 -7.93 -15.35
N GLU A 71 -22.75 -8.51 -15.64
CA GLU A 71 -22.51 -9.95 -15.37
C GLU A 71 -21.52 -10.28 -14.24
N SER A 72 -21.02 -9.28 -13.50
CA SER A 72 -20.11 -9.52 -12.35
C SER A 72 -20.28 -8.58 -11.16
N HIS A 73 -21.04 -7.50 -11.31
CA HIS A 73 -21.25 -6.51 -10.28
C HIS A 73 -22.56 -5.76 -10.53
N LEU A 74 -23.14 -5.21 -9.46
CA LEU A 74 -24.38 -4.45 -9.51
C LEU A 74 -24.25 -3.25 -8.57
N VAL A 75 -24.79 -2.10 -8.99
CA VAL A 75 -24.87 -0.89 -8.18
C VAL A 75 -26.33 -0.47 -8.12
N GLU A 76 -26.89 -0.47 -6.92
CA GLU A 76 -28.26 -0.03 -6.67
C GLU A 76 -28.23 1.23 -5.82
N VAL A 77 -29.00 2.23 -6.23
CA VAL A 77 -29.22 3.46 -5.46
C VAL A 77 -30.68 3.45 -5.05
N ASP A 78 -30.92 3.22 -3.77
CA ASP A 78 -32.24 3.25 -3.17
C ASP A 78 -32.31 4.43 -2.20
N GLY A 79 -32.85 5.56 -2.66
CA GLY A 79 -32.96 6.78 -1.87
C GLY A 79 -31.62 7.31 -1.35
N ASP A 80 -31.37 7.10 -0.06
CA ASP A 80 -30.16 7.52 0.66
C ASP A 80 -29.10 6.42 0.78
N THR A 81 -29.39 5.24 0.24
CA THR A 81 -28.58 4.03 0.39
C THR A 81 -27.98 3.60 -0.95
N LEU A 82 -26.65 3.59 -1.02
CA LEU A 82 -25.87 3.07 -2.13
C LEU A 82 -25.45 1.63 -1.83
N SER A 83 -25.94 0.66 -2.61
CA SER A 83 -25.58 -0.75 -2.47
C SER A 83 -24.67 -1.19 -3.61
N LEU A 84 -23.47 -1.65 -3.26
CA LEU A 84 -22.41 -2.11 -4.14
C LEU A 84 -22.29 -3.62 -4.02
N TYR A 85 -22.51 -4.33 -5.13
CA TYR A 85 -22.44 -5.78 -5.20
C TYR A 85 -21.30 -6.22 -6.09
N GLY A 86 -20.36 -7.00 -5.56
CA GLY A 86 -19.20 -7.50 -6.31
C GLY A 86 -18.09 -6.47 -6.52
N ALA A 87 -16.85 -6.94 -6.62
CA ALA A 87 -15.63 -6.12 -6.75
C ALA A 87 -15.74 -5.00 -7.82
N GLY A 88 -16.29 -5.32 -8.99
CA GLY A 88 -16.46 -4.36 -10.09
C GLY A 88 -17.39 -3.18 -9.76
N ALA A 89 -18.23 -3.29 -8.73
CA ALA A 89 -19.08 -2.18 -8.30
C ALA A 89 -18.26 -1.03 -7.71
N LEU A 90 -17.03 -1.26 -7.25
CA LEU A 90 -16.16 -0.20 -6.74
C LEU A 90 -15.75 0.80 -7.84
N GLU A 91 -15.76 0.39 -9.12
CA GLU A 91 -15.50 1.29 -10.25
C GLU A 91 -16.58 2.39 -10.38
N CYS A 92 -17.76 2.20 -9.80
CA CYS A 92 -18.79 3.23 -9.79
C CYS A 92 -18.37 4.47 -8.97
N LEU A 93 -17.42 4.31 -8.05
CA LEU A 93 -16.87 5.42 -7.26
C LEU A 93 -16.03 6.36 -8.15
N ASP A 94 -15.48 5.84 -9.25
CA ASP A 94 -14.74 6.65 -10.23
C ASP A 94 -15.67 7.41 -11.17
N ARG A 95 -16.93 6.97 -11.32
CA ARG A 95 -17.93 7.66 -12.15
C ARG A 95 -18.27 9.06 -11.63
N SER A 96 -18.77 9.89 -12.53
CA SER A 96 -19.31 11.21 -12.20
C SER A 96 -20.71 11.06 -11.62
N TRP A 97 -20.83 11.28 -10.31
CA TRP A 97 -22.12 11.37 -9.62
C TRP A 97 -22.66 12.80 -9.72
N SER A 98 -23.98 12.93 -9.85
CA SER A 98 -24.61 14.25 -9.73
C SER A 98 -24.41 14.75 -8.29
N VAL A 99 -24.20 16.06 -8.12
CA VAL A 99 -24.00 16.68 -6.79
C VAL A 99 -25.18 16.39 -5.85
N GLN A 100 -26.40 16.33 -6.41
CA GLN A 100 -27.63 16.03 -5.67
C GLN A 100 -27.64 14.58 -5.18
N THR A 101 -27.39 13.61 -6.05
CA THR A 101 -27.36 12.19 -5.67
C THR A 101 -26.22 11.89 -4.69
N ALA A 102 -25.03 12.43 -4.94
CA ALA A 102 -23.88 12.26 -4.06
C ALA A 102 -24.10 12.88 -2.66
N GLY A 103 -24.82 14.00 -2.60
CA GLY A 103 -25.17 14.65 -1.34
C GLY A 103 -26.28 13.93 -0.55
N MET A 104 -27.17 13.20 -1.23
CA MET A 104 -28.25 12.44 -0.59
C MET A 104 -27.79 11.12 0.02
N ILE A 105 -26.74 10.51 -0.52
CA ILE A 105 -26.26 9.21 -0.05
C ILE A 105 -25.63 9.36 1.35
N ALA A 106 -26.31 8.79 2.33
CA ALA A 106 -25.88 8.74 3.72
C ALA A 106 -25.38 7.34 4.12
N THR A 107 -25.86 6.31 3.43
CA THR A 107 -25.57 4.91 3.73
C THR A 107 -24.91 4.23 2.55
N VAL A 108 -23.81 3.50 2.78
CA VAL A 108 -23.13 2.70 1.76
C VAL A 108 -23.05 1.25 2.21
N SER A 109 -23.54 0.34 1.39
CA SER A 109 -23.59 -1.10 1.64
C SER A 109 -22.69 -1.84 0.67
N PHE A 110 -21.74 -2.61 1.18
CA PHE A 110 -20.86 -3.47 0.41
C PHE A 110 -21.30 -4.93 0.56
N VAL A 111 -21.49 -5.61 -0.56
CA VAL A 111 -21.99 -6.99 -0.60
C VAL A 111 -21.14 -7.83 -1.57
N PHE A 112 -20.59 -8.95 -1.10
CA PHE A 112 -19.70 -9.82 -1.91
C PHE A 112 -18.44 -9.10 -2.42
N ILE A 113 -17.84 -8.24 -1.61
CA ILE A 113 -16.62 -7.49 -1.94
C ILE A 113 -15.61 -7.76 -0.83
N GLU A 114 -14.40 -8.19 -1.18
CA GLU A 114 -13.36 -8.39 -0.18
C GLU A 114 -13.02 -7.08 0.52
N PHE A 115 -12.90 -7.11 1.85
CA PHE A 115 -12.64 -5.90 2.62
C PHE A 115 -11.38 -5.16 2.17
N ASP A 116 -10.34 -5.88 1.75
CA ASP A 116 -9.08 -5.28 1.30
C ASP A 116 -9.26 -4.41 0.04
N GLU A 117 -10.18 -4.77 -0.85
CA GLU A 117 -10.56 -3.95 -2.01
C GLU A 117 -11.33 -2.71 -1.57
N ILE A 118 -12.22 -2.86 -0.59
CA ILE A 118 -12.99 -1.73 -0.03
C ILE A 118 -12.03 -0.70 0.60
N VAL A 119 -10.98 -1.15 1.29
CA VAL A 119 -9.99 -0.25 1.92
C VAL A 119 -9.36 0.70 0.90
N GLN A 120 -9.05 0.21 -0.31
CA GLN A 120 -8.51 1.05 -1.39
C GLN A 120 -9.53 2.09 -1.88
N ALA A 121 -10.81 1.71 -1.87
CA ALA A 121 -11.92 2.54 -2.27
C ALA A 121 -12.37 3.56 -1.20
N LEU A 122 -12.04 3.39 0.09
CA LEU A 122 -12.47 4.28 1.18
C LEU A 122 -12.06 5.75 0.95
N THR A 123 -10.86 5.99 0.41
CA THR A 123 -10.39 7.35 0.13
C THR A 123 -11.24 8.01 -0.96
N LYS A 124 -11.62 7.26 -1.99
CA LYS A 124 -12.51 7.72 -3.07
C LYS A 124 -13.91 7.99 -2.52
N LEU A 125 -14.42 7.08 -1.69
CA LEU A 125 -15.72 7.19 -1.04
C LEU A 125 -15.83 8.47 -0.22
N LYS A 126 -14.81 8.77 0.59
CA LYS A 126 -14.73 9.99 1.40
C LYS A 126 -14.83 11.28 0.56
N ILE A 127 -14.24 11.30 -0.64
CA ILE A 127 -14.27 12.48 -1.51
C ILE A 127 -15.61 12.61 -2.23
N LYS A 128 -16.15 11.47 -2.71
CA LYS A 128 -17.37 11.44 -3.54
C LYS A 128 -18.65 11.59 -2.71
N PHE A 129 -18.68 11.05 -1.49
CA PHE A 129 -19.86 11.02 -0.63
C PHE A 129 -19.53 11.61 0.75
N PRO A 130 -19.42 12.94 0.86
CA PRO A 130 -19.02 13.60 2.11
C PRO A 130 -20.06 13.42 3.24
N ASN A 131 -21.32 13.13 2.89
CA ASN A 131 -22.42 12.92 3.83
C ASN A 131 -22.59 11.45 4.27
N CYS A 132 -21.70 10.56 3.81
CA CYS A 132 -21.74 9.15 4.21
C CYS A 132 -21.46 9.02 5.72
N VAL A 133 -22.44 8.51 6.47
CA VAL A 133 -22.37 8.31 7.93
C VAL A 133 -22.61 6.86 8.34
N HIS A 134 -23.13 6.02 7.45
CA HIS A 134 -23.41 4.60 7.72
C HIS A 134 -22.71 3.69 6.72
N LEU A 135 -21.91 2.74 7.21
CA LEU A 135 -21.35 1.67 6.41
C LEU A 135 -21.97 0.31 6.78
N LYS A 136 -22.39 -0.43 5.76
CA LYS A 136 -22.90 -1.80 5.88
C LYS A 136 -21.97 -2.78 5.15
N PHE A 137 -21.60 -3.85 5.82
CA PHE A 137 -20.69 -4.88 5.31
C PHE A 137 -21.39 -6.23 5.33
N LYS A 138 -21.55 -6.85 4.16
CA LYS A 138 -22.17 -8.16 4.01
C LYS A 138 -21.32 -9.07 3.14
N GLU A 139 -20.97 -10.24 3.67
CA GLU A 139 -20.13 -11.21 2.97
C GLU A 139 -18.82 -10.58 2.44
N THR A 140 -18.15 -9.79 3.28
CA THR A 140 -16.95 -9.03 2.92
C THR A 140 -15.64 -9.66 3.40
N ASN A 141 -15.72 -10.86 3.97
CA ASN A 141 -14.57 -11.61 4.49
C ASN A 141 -13.76 -10.83 5.55
N LEU A 142 -14.44 -10.15 6.46
CA LEU A 142 -13.80 -9.53 7.63
C LEU A 142 -13.40 -10.63 8.62
N VAL A 143 -12.10 -10.86 8.77
CA VAL A 143 -11.54 -11.95 9.60
C VAL A 143 -10.87 -11.42 10.87
N THR A 144 -10.20 -10.26 10.80
CA THR A 144 -9.34 -9.74 11.88
C THR A 144 -9.88 -8.43 12.44
N LEU A 145 -9.63 -8.16 13.73
CA LEU A 145 -10.04 -6.89 14.36
C LEU A 145 -9.35 -5.68 13.73
N GLN A 146 -8.06 -5.82 13.38
CA GLN A 146 -7.26 -4.73 12.85
C GLN A 146 -7.85 -4.12 11.57
N GLN A 147 -8.57 -4.89 10.75
CA GLN A 147 -9.27 -4.42 9.55
C GLN A 147 -10.14 -3.20 9.81
N PHE A 148 -10.83 -3.14 10.96
CA PHE A 148 -11.66 -1.98 11.32
C PHE A 148 -10.86 -0.68 11.50
N SER A 149 -9.56 -0.77 11.74
CA SER A 149 -8.68 0.41 11.78
C SER A 149 -8.60 1.14 10.44
N ALA A 150 -8.88 0.46 9.32
CA ALA A 150 -8.95 1.12 8.01
C ALA A 150 -10.08 2.14 7.93
N LEU A 151 -11.17 1.93 8.68
CA LEU A 151 -12.34 2.82 8.68
C LEU A 151 -12.04 4.20 9.29
N ALA A 152 -10.95 4.34 10.06
CA ALA A 152 -10.47 5.63 10.59
C ALA A 152 -10.13 6.65 9.48
N GLN A 153 -9.98 6.21 8.23
CA GLN A 153 -9.69 7.09 7.09
C GLN A 153 -10.89 7.95 6.64
N MET A 154 -12.11 7.60 7.06
CA MET A 154 -13.34 8.32 6.73
C MET A 154 -13.39 9.71 7.40
N HIS A 155 -14.21 10.63 6.89
CA HIS A 155 -14.38 11.96 7.52
C HIS A 155 -15.33 11.90 8.72
N ARG A 156 -16.41 11.12 8.60
CA ARG A 156 -17.45 10.94 9.62
C ARG A 156 -18.01 9.53 9.49
N LEU A 157 -18.32 8.90 10.62
CA LEU A 157 -18.98 7.59 10.67
C LEU A 157 -19.81 7.52 11.96
N GLU A 158 -21.11 7.39 11.85
CA GLU A 158 -22.00 7.33 13.01
C GLU A 158 -22.57 5.94 13.24
N GLN A 159 -22.70 5.16 12.16
CA GLN A 159 -23.32 3.86 12.19
C GLN A 159 -22.46 2.84 11.46
N LEU A 160 -22.32 1.67 12.06
CA LEU A 160 -21.63 0.53 11.46
C LEU A 160 -22.54 -0.69 11.50
N THR A 161 -22.67 -1.41 10.40
CA THR A 161 -23.38 -2.68 10.36
C THR A 161 -22.52 -3.72 9.68
N VAL A 162 -22.26 -4.82 10.38
CA VAL A 162 -21.51 -5.97 9.89
C VAL A 162 -22.41 -7.18 10.02
N ASP A 163 -22.80 -7.74 8.87
CA ASP A 163 -23.61 -8.96 8.79
C ASP A 163 -22.77 -10.15 9.30
N PRO A 164 -23.29 -11.01 10.20
CA PRO A 164 -22.59 -12.20 10.65
C PRO A 164 -22.30 -13.19 9.51
N LEU A 165 -23.08 -13.18 8.43
CA LEU A 165 -22.85 -14.04 7.28
C LEU A 165 -21.68 -13.51 6.44
N GLY A 166 -20.65 -14.35 6.33
CA GLY A 166 -19.43 -14.08 5.56
C GLY A 166 -18.46 -13.08 6.20
N ASN A 167 -18.63 -12.77 7.49
CA ASN A 167 -17.68 -11.98 8.28
C ASN A 167 -17.34 -12.71 9.59
N PRO A 168 -16.31 -13.58 9.61
CA PRO A 168 -15.90 -14.32 10.80
C PRO A 168 -15.62 -13.44 12.03
N VAL A 169 -15.23 -12.17 11.82
CA VAL A 169 -14.94 -11.23 12.91
C VAL A 169 -16.13 -11.04 13.88
N VAL A 170 -17.37 -11.20 13.39
CA VAL A 170 -18.58 -11.03 14.20
C VAL A 170 -18.74 -12.12 15.25
N SER A 171 -18.10 -13.29 15.05
CA SER A 171 -18.07 -14.38 16.04
C SER A 171 -17.24 -14.05 17.28
N PHE A 172 -16.33 -13.08 17.21
CA PHE A 172 -15.48 -12.70 18.33
C PHE A 172 -16.19 -11.70 19.25
N SER A 173 -16.57 -12.10 20.46
CA SER A 173 -17.29 -11.22 21.41
C SER A 173 -16.68 -9.82 21.63
N LEU A 174 -15.36 -9.69 21.47
CA LEU A 174 -14.63 -8.43 21.70
C LEU A 174 -14.64 -7.45 20.51
N TRP A 175 -15.12 -7.85 19.33
CA TRP A 175 -15.00 -7.02 18.12
C TRP A 175 -15.67 -5.65 18.26
N LYS A 176 -16.86 -5.61 18.88
CA LYS A 176 -17.60 -4.38 19.15
C LYS A 176 -16.76 -3.40 19.98
N TYR A 177 -16.15 -3.89 21.05
CA TYR A 177 -15.33 -3.08 21.96
C TYR A 177 -14.05 -2.57 21.28
N TYR A 178 -13.45 -3.39 20.41
CA TYR A 178 -12.29 -2.97 19.63
C TYR A 178 -12.63 -1.83 18.65
N VAL A 179 -13.75 -1.96 17.93
CA VAL A 179 -14.23 -0.92 17.02
C VAL A 179 -14.48 0.39 17.77
N LEU A 180 -15.16 0.33 18.92
CA LEU A 180 -15.43 1.50 19.75
C LEU A 180 -14.14 2.16 20.26
N PHE A 181 -13.19 1.37 20.72
CA PHE A 181 -11.88 1.87 21.14
C PHE A 181 -11.14 2.56 19.99
N ARG A 182 -11.04 1.90 18.82
CA ARG A 182 -10.27 2.40 17.68
C ARG A 182 -10.92 3.60 17.00
N LEU A 183 -12.24 3.56 16.83
CA LEU A 183 -13.04 4.59 16.14
C LEU A 183 -13.68 5.59 17.11
N ASN A 184 -13.15 5.69 18.34
CA ASN A 184 -13.69 6.57 19.38
C ASN A 184 -13.82 8.04 18.93
N HIS A 185 -12.96 8.51 18.01
CA HIS A 185 -13.00 9.87 17.49
C HIS A 185 -14.28 10.18 16.68
N PHE A 186 -14.90 9.16 16.09
CA PHE A 186 -16.17 9.33 15.38
C PHE A 186 -17.40 9.31 16.29
N SER A 187 -17.27 8.86 17.54
CA SER A 187 -18.38 8.75 18.49
C SER A 187 -19.58 7.97 17.89
N LEU A 188 -19.33 6.72 17.49
CA LEU A 188 -20.34 5.84 16.90
C LEU A 188 -21.62 5.80 17.74
N GLN A 189 -22.75 6.05 17.11
CA GLN A 189 -24.06 6.06 17.76
C GLN A 189 -24.71 4.67 17.77
N SER A 190 -24.50 3.88 16.72
CA SER A 190 -25.07 2.52 16.63
C SER A 190 -24.15 1.54 15.93
N ILE A 191 -24.13 0.31 16.44
CA ILE A 191 -23.44 -0.84 15.84
C ILE A 191 -24.46 -1.97 15.67
N ASN A 192 -24.62 -2.47 14.45
CA ASN A 192 -25.61 -3.51 14.10
C ASN A 192 -27.05 -3.18 14.55
N GLY A 193 -27.43 -1.89 14.49
CA GLY A 193 -28.74 -1.41 14.95
C GLY A 193 -28.89 -1.29 16.47
N VAL A 194 -27.88 -1.69 17.25
CA VAL A 194 -27.84 -1.51 18.71
C VAL A 194 -27.17 -0.18 19.04
N LYS A 195 -27.82 0.64 19.86
CA LYS A 195 -27.25 1.91 20.33
C LYS A 195 -26.02 1.66 21.19
N VAL A 196 -24.97 2.43 20.94
CA VAL A 196 -23.73 2.37 21.73
C VAL A 196 -23.98 3.05 23.07
N THR A 197 -23.64 2.37 24.17
CA THR A 197 -23.75 2.92 25.52
C THR A 197 -22.41 3.44 26.01
N GLU A 198 -22.40 4.39 26.94
CA GLU A 198 -21.17 4.90 27.56
C GLU A 198 -20.37 3.78 28.26
N ASN A 199 -21.07 2.80 28.85
CA ASN A 199 -20.45 1.62 29.44
C ASN A 199 -19.67 0.78 28.40
N ASP A 200 -20.18 0.67 27.16
CA ASP A 200 -19.45 -0.02 26.09
C ASP A 200 -18.15 0.69 25.74
N ILE A 201 -18.16 2.04 25.75
CA ILE A 201 -16.98 2.86 25.46
C ILE A 201 -15.93 2.67 26.57
N VAL A 202 -16.35 2.75 27.84
CA VAL A 202 -15.47 2.52 29.00
C VAL A 202 -14.89 1.11 28.98
N MET A 203 -15.68 0.10 28.62
CA MET A 203 -15.21 -1.28 28.52
C MET A 203 -14.20 -1.44 27.37
N GLY A 204 -14.45 -0.80 26.22
CA GLY A 204 -13.48 -0.77 25.11
C GLY A 204 -12.14 -0.16 25.52
N GLU A 205 -12.16 0.97 26.23
CA GLU A 205 -10.94 1.61 26.72
C GLU A 205 -10.22 0.73 27.76
N ARG A 206 -10.95 0.07 28.65
CA ARG A 206 -10.36 -0.83 29.66
C ARG A 206 -9.68 -2.04 29.03
N LEU A 207 -10.25 -2.59 27.97
CA LEU A 207 -9.73 -3.79 27.31
C LEU A 207 -8.55 -3.48 26.38
N PHE A 208 -8.65 -2.39 25.60
CA PHE A 208 -7.71 -2.10 24.51
C PHE A 208 -6.85 -0.86 24.73
N GLY A 209 -7.10 -0.07 25.79
CA GLY A 209 -6.31 1.12 26.12
C GLY A 209 -4.82 0.85 26.29
N VAL A 210 -4.46 -0.34 26.78
CA VAL A 210 -3.07 -0.79 26.90
C VAL A 210 -2.38 -0.86 25.53
N LEU A 211 -3.10 -1.19 24.46
CA LEU A 211 -2.53 -1.21 23.09
C LEU A 211 -2.11 0.20 22.65
N ALA A 212 -2.88 1.23 22.99
CA ALA A 212 -2.48 2.61 22.71
C ALA A 212 -1.25 2.99 23.53
N TYR A 213 -1.18 2.59 24.80
CA TYR A 213 -0.02 2.84 25.65
C TYR A 213 1.26 2.21 25.07
N ILE A 214 1.21 0.92 24.73
CA ILE A 214 2.34 0.20 24.12
C ILE A 214 2.74 0.83 22.79
N ALA A 215 1.77 1.14 21.92
CA ALA A 215 2.04 1.77 20.63
C ALA A 215 2.70 3.16 20.77
N ALA A 216 2.38 3.90 21.84
CA ALA A 216 3.01 5.19 22.13
C ALA A 216 4.41 5.05 22.75
N SER A 217 4.66 4.00 23.54
CA SER A 217 5.94 3.79 24.22
C SER A 217 7.00 3.13 23.34
N GLU A 218 6.62 2.17 22.49
CA GLU A 218 7.57 1.35 21.73
C GLU A 218 7.95 1.94 20.36
N PHE A 219 7.24 2.97 19.89
CA PHE A 219 7.52 3.59 18.59
C PHE A 219 8.06 5.01 18.74
N PRO A 220 9.38 5.21 18.65
CA PRO A 220 9.96 6.54 18.53
C PRO A 220 9.35 7.31 17.37
N GLN A 221 8.91 8.54 17.60
CA GLN A 221 8.13 9.38 16.68
C GLN A 221 8.73 9.48 15.27
N TYR A 222 10.06 9.43 15.15
CA TYR A 222 10.78 9.45 13.88
C TYR A 222 10.62 8.16 13.05
N ARG A 223 10.45 6.99 13.68
CA ARG A 223 10.17 5.72 12.99
C ARG A 223 8.74 5.65 12.51
N VAL A 224 7.81 6.24 13.26
CA VAL A 224 6.39 6.32 12.89
C VAL A 224 6.24 7.09 11.57
N ILE A 225 6.92 8.22 11.39
CA ILE A 225 6.85 9.01 10.14
C ILE A 225 7.37 8.24 8.92
N SER A 226 8.39 7.38 9.11
CA SER A 226 8.90 6.50 8.05
C SER A 226 7.92 5.38 7.68
N LEU A 227 7.10 4.92 8.62
CA LEU A 227 6.14 3.83 8.42
C LEU A 227 4.91 4.23 7.58
N PHE A 228 4.57 5.52 7.50
CA PHE A 228 3.27 5.98 7.00
C PHE A 228 3.19 6.24 5.49
N GLY A 229 4.32 6.27 4.77
CA GLY A 229 4.38 6.60 3.35
C GLY A 229 4.04 8.07 3.06
N ASP A 230 4.55 8.60 1.95
CA ASP A 230 4.55 10.04 1.65
C ASP A 230 3.16 10.71 1.68
N SER A 231 2.11 9.99 1.30
CA SER A 231 0.72 10.50 1.27
C SER A 231 0.15 10.80 2.65
N ARG A 232 0.57 10.06 3.69
CA ARG A 232 0.09 10.23 5.08
C ARG A 232 1.04 11.02 5.98
N ARG A 233 2.27 11.29 5.51
CA ARG A 233 3.22 12.19 6.20
C ARG A 233 2.58 13.55 6.47
N LYS A 234 1.83 14.11 5.52
CA LYS A 234 1.17 15.43 5.67
C LYS A 234 0.08 15.44 6.76
N GLN A 235 -0.75 14.40 6.86
CA GLN A 235 -1.80 14.32 7.89
C GLN A 235 -1.21 14.14 9.29
N PHE A 236 -0.17 13.30 9.43
CA PHE A 236 0.53 13.12 10.70
C PHE A 236 1.33 14.36 11.11
N HIS A 237 1.97 15.05 10.15
CA HIS A 237 2.69 16.31 10.40
C HIS A 237 1.74 17.41 10.89
N TYR A 238 0.57 17.55 10.28
CA TYR A 238 -0.45 18.53 10.69
C TYR A 238 -1.00 18.25 12.10
N LEU A 239 -1.18 16.97 12.46
CA LEU A 239 -1.58 16.55 13.81
C LEU A 239 -0.48 16.81 14.85
N LEU A 240 0.79 16.73 14.45
CA LEU A 240 1.96 16.98 15.32
C LEU A 240 2.22 18.49 15.52
N GLU A 241 2.04 19.30 14.47
CA GLU A 241 2.26 20.75 14.48
C GLU A 241 1.15 21.54 15.19
N GLY A 242 -0.03 20.94 15.41
CA GLY A 242 -1.12 21.53 16.20
C GLY A 242 -0.76 21.84 17.66
N LYS A 243 0.42 21.41 18.12
CA LYS A 243 0.89 21.63 19.49
C LYS A 243 2.17 22.48 19.55
N GLY A 244 2.22 23.58 18.82
CA GLY A 244 3.26 24.58 19.07
C GLY A 244 3.41 25.69 18.04
N LYS A 245 2.60 26.75 18.16
CA LYS A 245 3.06 28.15 18.12
C LYS A 245 1.89 29.11 18.30
N LYS A 246 1.99 29.97 19.32
CA LYS A 246 1.17 31.17 19.49
C LYS A 246 1.57 32.19 18.41
N SER A 247 0.60 32.76 17.71
CA SER A 247 0.67 34.12 17.20
C SER A 247 -0.60 34.85 17.64
N ALA A 248 -0.43 35.87 18.48
CA ALA A 248 -1.49 36.72 18.97
C ALA A 248 -1.95 37.73 17.91
N MET A 249 -3.26 37.91 17.70
CA MET A 249 -3.97 39.21 17.74
C MET A 249 -5.49 39.02 17.48
N GLY A 250 -6.33 39.47 18.43
CA GLY A 250 -7.66 40.07 18.24
C GLY A 250 -8.86 39.21 17.78
N ASN A 251 -9.73 38.80 18.70
CA ASN A 251 -10.96 39.51 19.11
C ASN A 251 -11.94 38.52 19.78
N GLU A 252 -12.54 38.94 20.90
CA GLU A 252 -13.42 38.15 21.73
C GLU A 252 -14.83 37.99 21.13
N GLU A 253 -15.44 36.83 21.43
CA GLU A 253 -16.86 36.56 21.72
C GLU A 253 -17.36 35.30 21.01
N SER A 254 -17.38 34.18 21.74
CA SER A 254 -18.55 33.31 21.88
C SER A 254 -18.12 32.02 22.56
N GLY A 255 -18.60 31.81 23.79
CA GLY A 255 -18.37 30.60 24.55
C GLY A 255 -19.12 29.39 23.97
N ASP A 256 -18.57 28.23 24.29
CA ASP A 256 -19.20 26.92 24.22
C ASP A 256 -19.25 26.23 22.84
N ASN A 257 -18.16 25.53 22.51
CA ASN A 257 -18.29 24.21 21.89
C ASN A 257 -17.05 23.34 22.14
N ARG A 258 -17.16 22.51 23.18
CA ARG A 258 -16.73 21.09 23.26
C ARG A 258 -15.58 20.65 22.35
N ARG A 259 -14.41 20.43 22.97
CA ARG A 259 -13.40 19.40 22.67
C ARG A 259 -13.64 18.60 21.37
N ASN A 260 -13.26 19.15 20.22
CA ASN A 260 -13.21 18.38 18.98
C ASN A 260 -12.18 17.25 19.13
N GLY A 261 -12.69 16.01 19.09
CA GLY A 261 -11.93 14.78 19.23
C GLY A 261 -10.91 14.59 18.10
N GLY A 262 -9.75 15.20 18.25
CA GLY A 262 -8.55 14.77 17.53
C GLY A 262 -8.23 13.34 17.93
N GLU A 263 -7.99 12.47 16.95
CA GLU A 263 -7.53 11.12 17.16
C GLU A 263 -6.28 11.14 18.06
N SER A 264 -6.32 10.41 19.19
CA SER A 264 -5.14 10.31 20.05
C SER A 264 -4.00 9.70 19.24
N THR A 265 -2.85 10.38 19.16
CA THR A 265 -1.67 9.99 18.37
C THR A 265 -1.26 8.53 18.63
N ALA A 266 -1.48 8.06 19.85
CA ALA A 266 -1.24 6.69 20.30
C ALA A 266 -2.15 5.64 19.61
N ARG A 267 -3.41 5.98 19.33
CA ARG A 267 -4.37 5.12 18.62
C ARG A 267 -4.17 5.17 17.10
N ALA A 268 -3.68 6.30 16.59
CA ALA A 268 -3.38 6.49 15.17
C ALA A 268 -2.21 5.61 14.65
N VAL A 269 -1.40 5.03 15.55
CA VAL A 269 -0.36 4.04 15.21
C VAL A 269 -0.96 2.68 14.83
N LEU A 270 -2.14 2.35 15.37
CA LEU A 270 -2.86 1.10 15.10
C LEU A 270 -3.56 1.21 13.74
N ASN A 271 -2.81 1.13 12.64
CA ASN A 271 -3.36 1.18 11.30
C ASN A 271 -3.48 -0.20 10.68
N TYR A 272 -4.49 -0.35 9.83
CA TYR A 272 -4.60 -1.49 8.93
C TYR A 272 -3.77 -1.21 7.69
N MET A 273 -2.89 -2.13 7.35
CA MET A 273 -2.24 -2.19 6.05
C MET A 273 -2.72 -3.48 5.39
N THR A 274 -3.16 -3.39 4.14
CA THR A 274 -3.57 -4.55 3.36
C THR A 274 -2.43 -5.55 3.24
N LYS A 275 -2.74 -6.83 3.04
CA LYS A 275 -1.74 -7.91 2.98
C LYS A 275 -0.66 -7.65 1.94
N ASP A 276 -1.03 -7.09 0.79
CA ASP A 276 -0.10 -6.76 -0.29
C ASP A 276 0.88 -5.66 0.11
N PHE A 277 0.40 -4.60 0.76
CA PHE A 277 1.24 -3.50 1.24
C PHE A 277 2.16 -3.93 2.40
N GLN A 278 1.70 -4.88 3.24
CA GLN A 278 2.56 -5.47 4.26
C GLN A 278 3.66 -6.33 3.63
N MET A 279 3.32 -7.14 2.62
CA MET A 279 4.28 -8.01 1.94
C MET A 279 5.38 -7.20 1.22
N GLU A 280 4.98 -6.21 0.41
CA GLU A 280 5.91 -5.31 -0.28
C GLU A 280 6.85 -4.60 0.71
N LYS A 281 6.31 -4.08 1.81
CA LYS A 281 7.11 -3.42 2.85
C LYS A 281 8.03 -4.37 3.61
N THR A 282 7.60 -5.60 3.88
CA THR A 282 8.48 -6.61 4.49
C THR A 282 9.59 -7.04 3.54
N GLU A 283 9.34 -7.02 2.24
CA GLU A 283 10.36 -7.26 1.21
C GLU A 283 11.36 -6.11 1.17
N GLU A 284 10.90 -4.86 1.12
CA GLU A 284 11.75 -3.66 1.13
C GLU A 284 12.66 -3.64 2.38
N ILE A 285 12.11 -3.96 3.56
CA ILE A 285 12.90 -4.04 4.81
C ILE A 285 13.95 -5.15 4.73
N ARG A 286 13.62 -6.28 4.09
CA ARG A 286 14.54 -7.41 3.92
C ARG A 286 15.68 -7.05 2.97
N GLU A 287 15.36 -6.49 1.81
CA GLU A 287 16.34 -6.03 0.82
C GLU A 287 17.26 -4.98 1.42
N ARG A 288 16.71 -4.02 2.17
CA ARG A 288 17.50 -2.98 2.84
C ARG A 288 18.41 -3.54 3.93
N LYS A 289 17.98 -4.59 4.64
CA LYS A 289 18.82 -5.30 5.62
C LYS A 289 19.98 -6.01 4.93
N ILE A 290 19.73 -6.71 3.83
CA ILE A 290 20.75 -7.40 3.03
C ILE A 290 21.77 -6.37 2.52
N PHE A 291 21.30 -5.28 1.91
CA PHE A 291 22.16 -4.20 1.43
C PHE A 291 23.04 -3.61 2.53
N CYS A 292 22.47 -3.29 3.70
CA CYS A 292 23.26 -2.76 4.81
C CYS A 292 24.32 -3.77 5.30
N GLN A 293 23.99 -5.06 5.32
CA GLN A 293 24.93 -6.10 5.72
C GLN A 293 26.09 -6.23 4.72
N GLU A 294 25.79 -6.30 3.43
CA GLU A 294 26.79 -6.36 2.36
C GLU A 294 27.68 -5.10 2.34
N TYR A 295 27.09 -3.93 2.54
CA TYR A 295 27.83 -2.67 2.60
C TYR A 295 28.81 -2.62 3.77
N VAL A 296 28.38 -3.03 4.96
CA VAL A 296 29.25 -3.09 6.16
C VAL A 296 30.35 -4.12 5.97
N GLU A 297 30.04 -5.28 5.39
CA GLU A 297 31.02 -6.32 5.10
C GLU A 297 32.08 -5.85 4.09
N SER A 298 31.65 -5.14 3.03
CA SER A 298 32.56 -4.52 2.06
C SER A 298 33.49 -3.49 2.72
N LEU A 299 32.95 -2.62 3.58
CA LEU A 299 33.74 -1.65 4.33
C LEU A 299 34.76 -2.31 5.26
N ALA A 300 34.34 -3.36 5.97
CA ALA A 300 35.23 -4.11 6.85
C ALA A 300 36.37 -4.79 6.08
N LYS A 301 36.06 -5.36 4.91
CA LYS A 301 37.05 -5.96 4.01
C LYS A 301 38.04 -4.93 3.48
N GLU A 302 37.55 -3.77 3.02
CA GLU A 302 38.41 -2.69 2.54
C GLU A 302 39.34 -2.18 3.65
N ALA A 303 38.82 -2.00 4.86
CA ALA A 303 39.62 -1.60 6.02
C ALA A 303 40.69 -2.65 6.37
N ALA A 304 40.36 -3.94 6.30
CA ALA A 304 41.31 -5.03 6.52
C ALA A 304 42.42 -5.06 5.45
N ASP A 305 42.06 -4.87 4.18
CA ASP A 305 43.00 -4.82 3.06
C ASP A 305 43.96 -3.62 3.18
N ILE A 306 43.44 -2.45 3.56
CA ILE A 306 44.25 -1.26 3.85
C ILE A 306 45.21 -1.54 5.01
N ASN A 307 44.73 -2.18 6.08
CA ASN A 307 45.58 -2.51 7.22
C ASN A 307 46.70 -3.48 6.83
N MET A 308 46.40 -4.54 6.06
CA MET A 308 47.42 -5.48 5.57
C MET A 308 48.48 -4.80 4.69
N LYS A 309 48.06 -3.90 3.79
CA LYS A 309 48.99 -3.11 2.96
C LYS A 309 49.87 -2.21 3.83
N ASN A 310 49.29 -1.55 4.82
CA ASN A 310 50.03 -0.69 5.76
C ASN A 310 51.04 -1.50 6.58
N GLU A 311 50.66 -2.65 7.14
CA GLU A 311 51.60 -3.52 7.87
C GLU A 311 52.75 -4.01 7.00
N SER A 312 52.46 -4.37 5.74
CA SER A 312 53.48 -4.79 4.78
C SER A 312 54.43 -3.65 4.45
N LEU A 313 53.90 -2.45 4.24
CA LEU A 313 54.69 -1.24 4.02
C LEU A 313 55.58 -0.95 5.24
N GLN A 314 55.06 -1.02 6.47
CA GLN A 314 55.86 -0.79 7.68
C GLN A 314 57.03 -1.77 7.81
N LYS A 315 56.88 -3.02 7.34
CA LYS A 315 57.97 -4.00 7.32
C LYS A 315 59.03 -3.68 6.25
N LEU A 316 58.62 -3.20 5.09
CA LEU A 316 59.50 -2.90 3.95
C LEU A 316 60.13 -1.50 4.02
N TRP A 317 59.49 -0.57 4.73
CA TRP A 317 59.86 0.84 4.80
C TRP A 317 61.30 1.08 5.26
N PRO A 318 61.82 0.43 6.32
CA PRO A 318 63.20 0.63 6.73
C PRO A 318 64.21 0.24 5.65
N GLN A 319 63.96 -0.85 4.93
CA GLN A 319 64.85 -1.32 3.86
C GLN A 319 64.80 -0.39 2.64
N MET A 320 63.59 0.00 2.18
CA MET A 320 63.43 0.98 1.11
C MET A 320 64.13 2.30 1.44
N PHE A 321 64.02 2.77 2.69
CA PHE A 321 64.69 3.99 3.13
C PHE A 321 66.21 3.85 3.08
N ILE A 322 66.76 2.73 3.56
CA ILE A 322 68.20 2.46 3.49
C ILE A 322 68.69 2.43 2.04
N GLU A 323 67.95 1.80 1.13
CA GLU A 323 68.27 1.75 -0.30
C GLU A 323 68.22 3.14 -0.94
N LEU A 324 67.17 3.91 -0.68
CA LEU A 324 67.06 5.30 -1.16
C LEU A 324 68.23 6.17 -0.69
N VAL A 325 68.61 6.08 0.59
CA VAL A 325 69.75 6.85 1.14
C VAL A 325 71.06 6.35 0.54
N ARG A 326 71.24 5.03 0.42
CA ARG A 326 72.43 4.44 -0.19
C ARG A 326 72.59 4.90 -1.63
N ASP A 327 71.53 4.83 -2.43
CA ASP A 327 71.53 5.20 -3.83
C ASP A 327 71.83 6.69 -3.99
N ALA A 328 71.19 7.56 -3.18
CA ALA A 328 71.48 9.00 -3.16
C ALA A 328 72.95 9.28 -2.81
N VAL A 329 73.51 8.59 -1.81
CA VAL A 329 74.92 8.75 -1.42
C VAL A 329 75.87 8.25 -2.52
N ILE A 330 75.55 7.13 -3.19
CA ILE A 330 76.33 6.61 -4.32
C ILE A 330 76.31 7.59 -5.49
N GLU A 331 75.14 8.16 -5.81
CA GLU A 331 74.96 9.15 -6.87
C GLU A 331 75.85 10.37 -6.61
N ILE A 332 75.89 10.86 -5.37
CA ILE A 332 76.65 12.07 -4.97
C ILE A 332 78.15 11.79 -4.80
N ARG A 333 78.57 10.53 -4.59
CA ARG A 333 79.97 10.15 -4.35
C ARG A 333 80.90 10.61 -5.48
N ASN A 334 80.44 10.57 -6.73
CA ASN A 334 81.17 11.12 -7.87
C ASN A 334 80.64 12.51 -8.22
N ARG A 335 81.13 13.53 -7.50
CA ARG A 335 80.68 14.93 -7.66
C ARG A 335 80.70 15.43 -9.11
N SER A 336 81.68 15.04 -9.92
CA SER A 336 81.79 15.53 -11.31
C SER A 336 80.77 14.87 -12.25
N ALA A 337 80.49 13.57 -12.06
CA ALA A 337 79.45 12.87 -12.81
C ALA A 337 78.04 13.29 -12.37
N TYR A 338 77.81 13.43 -11.06
CA TYR A 338 76.55 13.91 -10.50
C TYR A 338 76.21 15.33 -10.99
N MET A 339 77.18 16.25 -10.94
CA MET A 339 76.98 17.62 -11.41
C MET A 339 76.67 17.68 -12.91
N LYS A 340 77.31 16.83 -13.74
CA LYS A 340 76.95 16.68 -15.16
C LYS A 340 75.52 16.14 -15.34
N LEU A 341 75.12 15.14 -14.58
CA LEU A 341 73.76 14.57 -14.62
C LEU A 341 72.70 15.58 -14.18
N CYS A 342 72.93 16.35 -13.12
CA CYS A 342 72.04 17.42 -12.69
C CYS A 342 71.92 18.53 -13.75
N LEU A 343 73.05 18.96 -14.33
CA LEU A 343 73.06 19.95 -15.41
C LEU A 343 72.34 19.44 -16.66
N GLN A 344 72.50 18.17 -17.03
CA GLN A 344 71.74 17.54 -18.12
C GLN A 344 70.25 17.43 -17.81
N ARG A 345 69.87 17.10 -16.56
CA ARG A 345 68.46 17.02 -16.15
C ARG A 345 67.80 18.40 -16.19
N VAL A 346 68.48 19.46 -15.78
CA VAL A 346 67.99 20.84 -15.89
C VAL A 346 67.94 21.32 -17.35
N ALA A 347 68.98 21.05 -18.15
CA ALA A 347 69.00 21.40 -19.57
C ALA A 347 67.93 20.67 -20.38
N GLY A 348 67.63 19.40 -20.05
CA GLY A 348 66.56 18.62 -20.69
C GLY A 348 65.14 19.02 -20.29
N HIS A 349 64.96 19.82 -19.25
CA HIS A 349 63.67 20.44 -18.89
C HIS A 349 63.52 21.86 -19.47
N SER A 350 64.49 22.34 -20.26
CA SER A 350 64.49 23.67 -20.88
C SER A 350 64.10 23.62 -22.37
N GLN A 351 63.45 22.54 -22.83
CA GLN A 351 62.85 22.43 -24.17
C GLN A 351 61.34 22.29 -24.07
#